data_AF-A0A1S3QLJ7-F1
#
_entry.id   AF-A0A1S3QLJ7-F1
#
_cell.length_a   1.000
_cell.length_b   1.000
_cell.length_c   1.000
_cell.angle_alpha   90.00
_cell.angle_beta   90.00
_cell.angle_gamma   90.00
#
_symmetry.space_group_name_H-M   'P 1'
#
loop_
_entity.id
_entity.type
_entity.pdbx_description
1 polymer ?
#
loop_
_entity_poly.entity_id
_entity_poly.type
_entity_poly.pdbx_seq_one_letter_code
_entity_poly.pdbx_strand_id
1 'polypeptide(L)'
;MGSHMINTNCSAAHSRQALSCKMAVEYDTFISSGKKWFCHVDDDNYVNIRPLVKLLSHYSHAHDVYIGRPSLDRPLEATERFGDSHTVMCSLT
;
A
#
# COMPACT_ATOMS: atom_id res chain seq x y z
N MET A 1 12.54 -11.52 -17.28
CA MET A 1 11.83 -10.82 -16.19
C MET A 1 12.20 -11.53 -14.88
N GLY A 2 12.78 -10.82 -13.92
CA GLY A 2 13.31 -11.41 -12.67
C GLY A 2 12.23 -11.66 -11.62
N SER A 3 12.64 -12.11 -10.42
CA SER A 3 11.77 -12.45 -9.28
C SER A 3 10.96 -11.29 -8.67
N HIS A 4 11.04 -10.09 -9.25
CA HIS A 4 10.35 -8.89 -8.79
C HIS A 4 9.05 -8.60 -9.54
N MET A 5 8.83 -9.23 -10.71
CA MET A 5 7.60 -9.06 -11.47
C MET A 5 6.61 -10.17 -11.13
N ILE A 6 5.41 -9.79 -10.70
CA ILE A 6 4.34 -10.72 -10.35
C ILE A 6 3.25 -10.61 -11.40
N ASN A 7 2.96 -11.70 -12.10
CA ASN A 7 1.77 -11.78 -12.93
C ASN A 7 0.58 -12.16 -12.04
N THR A 8 -0.30 -11.20 -11.80
CA THR A 8 -1.47 -11.36 -10.92
C THR A 8 -2.55 -12.24 -11.53
N ASN A 9 -2.52 -12.47 -12.85
CA ASN A 9 -3.62 -13.08 -13.62
C ASN A 9 -4.98 -12.37 -13.46
N CYS A 10 -4.99 -11.13 -12.94
CA CYS A 10 -6.17 -10.29 -12.92
C CYS A 10 -6.49 -9.77 -14.34
N SER A 11 -7.72 -9.28 -14.54
CA SER A 11 -8.10 -8.63 -15.79
C SER A 11 -7.18 -7.44 -16.12
N ALA A 12 -6.86 -7.28 -17.40
CA ALA A 12 -6.12 -6.12 -17.92
C ALA A 12 -7.00 -4.85 -18.04
N ALA A 13 -8.30 -4.96 -17.79
CA ALA A 13 -9.20 -3.81 -17.78
C ALA A 13 -8.82 -2.79 -16.71
N HIS A 14 -9.19 -1.53 -16.93
CA HIS A 14 -9.00 -0.43 -15.97
C HIS A 14 -10.27 -0.21 -15.11
N SER A 15 -11.04 -1.27 -14.87
CA SER A 15 -12.22 -1.20 -14.01
C SER A 15 -11.82 -1.26 -12.53
N ARG A 16 -12.65 -0.69 -11.66
CA ARG A 16 -12.43 -0.74 -10.20
C ARG A 16 -12.15 -2.17 -9.71
N GLN A 17 -12.91 -3.16 -10.19
CA GLN A 17 -12.73 -4.56 -9.81
C GLN A 17 -11.37 -5.12 -10.27
N ALA A 18 -10.93 -4.79 -11.48
CA ALA A 18 -9.65 -5.24 -11.99
C ALA A 18 -8.46 -4.62 -11.23
N LEU A 19 -8.55 -3.32 -10.90
CA LEU A 19 -7.55 -2.62 -10.10
C LEU A 19 -7.53 -3.15 -8.66
N SER A 20 -8.69 -3.34 -8.03
CA SER A 20 -8.76 -3.95 -6.69
C SER A 20 -8.21 -5.38 -6.65
N CYS A 21 -8.36 -6.16 -7.73
CA CYS A 21 -7.73 -7.48 -7.84
C CYS A 21 -6.20 -7.41 -7.82
N LYS A 22 -5.60 -6.46 -8.56
CA LYS A 22 -4.15 -6.24 -8.54
C LYS A 22 -3.67 -5.80 -7.16
N MET A 23 -4.38 -4.84 -6.56
CA MET A 23 -4.11 -4.37 -5.19
C MET A 23 -4.14 -5.50 -4.17
N ALA A 24 -5.12 -6.40 -4.24
CA ALA A 24 -5.20 -7.54 -3.33
C ALA A 24 -3.93 -8.41 -3.40
N VAL A 25 -3.42 -8.68 -4.61
CA VAL A 25 -2.17 -9.44 -4.80
C VAL A 25 -0.96 -8.67 -4.26
N GLU A 26 -0.91 -7.35 -4.39
CA GLU A 26 0.14 -6.52 -3.77
C GLU A 26 0.15 -6.63 -2.25
N TYR A 27 -1.04 -6.56 -1.62
CA TYR A 27 -1.20 -6.72 -0.18
C TYR A 27 -0.78 -8.11 0.29
N ASP A 28 -1.23 -9.18 -0.37
CA ASP A 28 -0.87 -10.56 -0.02
C ASP A 28 0.65 -10.79 -0.14
N THR A 29 1.27 -10.21 -1.18
CA THR A 29 2.72 -10.25 -1.38
C THR A 29 3.45 -9.52 -0.25
N PHE A 30 2.92 -8.37 0.18
CA PHE A 30 3.50 -7.62 1.30
C PHE A 30 3.40 -8.41 2.61
N ILE A 31 2.22 -8.95 2.94
CA ILE A 31 1.98 -9.73 4.16
C ILE A 31 2.94 -10.93 4.21
N SER A 32 3.05 -11.69 3.11
CA SER A 32 3.96 -12.84 3.03
C SER A 32 5.44 -12.47 3.10
N SER A 33 5.82 -11.24 2.75
CA SER A 33 7.21 -10.77 2.82
C SER A 33 7.71 -10.48 4.23
N GLY A 34 6.81 -10.34 5.22
CA GLY A 34 7.17 -9.99 6.60
C GLY A 34 7.82 -8.62 6.77
N LYS A 35 7.68 -7.73 5.78
CA LYS A 35 8.22 -6.36 5.83
C LYS A 35 7.38 -5.47 6.74
N LYS A 36 8.02 -4.41 7.25
CA LYS A 36 7.42 -3.48 8.23
C LYS A 36 6.59 -2.35 7.59
N TRP A 37 6.83 -2.06 6.32
CA TRP A 37 6.23 -0.92 5.62
C TRP A 37 5.75 -1.37 4.25
N PHE A 38 4.48 -1.07 3.94
CA PHE A 38 3.91 -1.21 2.61
C PHE A 38 3.80 0.18 1.97
N CYS A 39 4.42 0.37 0.80
CA CYS A 39 4.29 1.60 0.01
C CYS A 39 3.69 1.27 -1.35
N HIS A 40 2.48 1.76 -1.62
CA HIS A 40 1.86 1.65 -2.94
C HIS A 40 2.17 2.90 -3.78
N VAL A 41 2.50 2.68 -5.05
CA VAL A 41 2.86 3.69 -6.07
C VAL A 41 2.35 3.25 -7.43
N ASP A 42 1.90 4.20 -8.24
CA ASP A 42 1.53 3.96 -9.64
C ASP A 42 2.76 3.93 -10.57
N ASP A 43 2.57 3.46 -11.80
CA ASP A 43 3.64 3.32 -12.80
C ASP A 43 4.16 4.65 -13.37
N ASP A 44 3.42 5.73 -13.15
CA ASP A 44 3.77 7.10 -13.54
C ASP A 44 4.38 7.94 -12.39
N ASN A 45 4.55 7.34 -11.20
CA ASN A 45 5.06 8.04 -10.03
C ASN A 45 6.60 7.99 -9.93
N TYR A 46 7.20 9.11 -9.50
CA TYR A 46 8.62 9.16 -9.10
C TYR A 46 8.75 9.06 -7.58
N VAL A 47 9.56 8.10 -7.11
CA VAL A 47 9.80 7.89 -5.68
C VAL A 47 11.20 8.36 -5.29
N ASN A 48 11.26 9.39 -4.44
CA ASN A 48 12.51 9.75 -3.79
C ASN A 48 12.71 8.94 -2.50
N ILE A 49 13.57 7.92 -2.56
CA ILE A 49 13.76 6.95 -1.48
C ILE A 49 14.34 7.58 -0.21
N ARG A 50 15.25 8.57 -0.31
CA ARG A 50 15.89 9.16 0.87
C ARG A 50 14.91 9.94 1.76
N PRO A 51 14.10 10.88 1.23
CA PRO A 51 13.02 11.52 1.97
C PRO A 51 11.96 10.54 2.46
N LEU A 52 11.61 9.52 1.66
CA LEU A 52 10.62 8.51 2.07
C LEU A 52 11.09 7.79 3.34
N VAL A 53 12.30 7.23 3.37
CA VAL A 53 12.83 6.56 4.55
C VAL A 53 12.90 7.50 5.75
N LYS A 54 13.29 8.77 5.53
CA LYS A 54 13.29 9.79 6.58
C LYS A 54 11.89 10.08 7.11
N LEU A 55 10.86 10.13 6.26
CA LEU A 55 9.48 10.31 6.70
C LEU A 55 9.03 9.13 7.57
N LEU A 56 9.22 7.90 7.07
CA LEU A 56 8.81 6.68 7.76
C LEU A 56 9.48 6.51 9.13
N SER A 57 10.72 7.00 9.31
CA SER A 57 11.41 6.92 10.61
C SER A 57 10.79 7.76 11.73
N HIS A 58 9.86 8.68 11.42
CA HIS A 58 9.14 9.45 12.44
C HIS A 58 7.95 8.69 13.04
N TYR A 59 7.60 7.54 12.48
CA TYR A 59 6.44 6.75 12.89
C TYR A 59 6.89 5.38 13.40
N SER A 60 6.18 4.87 14.41
CA SER A 60 6.40 3.51 14.91
C SER A 60 5.64 2.52 14.05
N HIS A 61 6.35 1.53 13.49
CA HIS A 61 5.76 0.44 12.73
C HIS A 61 4.96 -0.57 13.61
N ALA A 62 4.85 -0.33 14.91
CA ALA A 62 4.08 -1.14 15.85
C ALA A 62 2.65 -0.60 16.07
N HIS A 63 2.29 0.50 15.41
CA HIS A 63 0.96 1.11 15.46
C HIS A 63 0.42 1.22 14.05
N ASP A 64 -0.91 1.18 13.92
CA ASP A 64 -1.57 1.37 12.63
C ASP A 64 -1.40 2.81 12.17
N VAL A 65 -0.80 2.99 10.99
CA VAL A 65 -0.54 4.30 10.41
C VAL A 65 -0.83 4.23 8.92
N TYR A 66 -1.63 5.17 8.43
CA TYR A 66 -1.84 5.42 7.01
C TYR A 66 -1.30 6.81 6.64
N ILE A 67 -0.27 6.85 5.79
CA ILE A 67 0.39 8.09 5.34
C ILE A 67 0.11 8.27 3.86
N GLY A 68 -0.54 9.36 3.48
CA GLY A 68 -0.76 9.70 2.07
C GLY A 68 -1.40 11.06 1.90
N ARG A 69 -1.61 11.47 0.64
CA ARG A 69 -2.37 12.67 0.34
C ARG A 69 -3.87 12.37 0.52
N PRO A 70 -4.59 13.08 1.40
CA PRO A 70 -6.03 12.89 1.53
C PRO A 70 -6.73 13.22 0.21
N SER A 71 -7.56 12.31 -0.29
CA SER A 71 -8.42 12.56 -1.45
C SER A 71 -9.77 13.19 -1.07
N LEU A 72 -10.06 13.25 0.23
CA LEU A 72 -11.27 13.83 0.79
C LEU A 72 -10.90 14.86 1.85
N ASP A 73 -11.67 15.94 1.92
CA ASP A 73 -11.54 16.96 2.96
C ASP A 73 -12.15 16.53 4.31
N ARG A 74 -12.67 15.31 4.39
CA ARG A 74 -13.31 14.74 5.58
C ARG A 74 -12.73 13.36 5.92
N PRO A 75 -12.73 12.96 7.21
CA PRO A 75 -12.33 11.61 7.62
C PRO A 75 -13.19 10.54 6.95
N LEU A 76 -12.55 9.44 6.59
CA LEU A 76 -13.23 8.20 6.20
C LEU A 76 -13.37 7.33 7.45
N GLU A 77 -14.58 6.88 7.76
CA GLU A 77 -14.79 5.83 8.76
C GLU A 77 -14.81 4.47 8.06
N ALA A 78 -13.85 3.62 8.42
CA ALA A 78 -13.86 2.21 8.03
C ALA A 78 -14.67 1.43 9.09
N THR A 79 -15.83 0.90 8.70
CA THR A 79 -16.74 0.19 9.60
C THR A 79 -16.30 -1.23 9.93
N GLU A 80 -15.21 -1.73 9.33
CA GLU A 80 -14.70 -3.09 9.54
C GLU A 80 -13.49 -3.10 10.47
N ARG A 81 -13.63 -3.79 11.61
CA ARG A 81 -12.53 -4.05 12.54
C ARG A 81 -11.83 -5.34 12.13
N PHE A 82 -10.63 -5.23 11.54
CA PHE A 82 -9.76 -6.37 11.33
C PHE A 82 -8.98 -6.65 12.63
N GLY A 83 -8.96 -7.91 13.10
CA GLY A 83 -8.30 -8.27 14.36
C GLY A 83 -6.77 -8.15 14.27
N ASP A 84 -6.14 -7.69 15.36
CA ASP A 84 -4.71 -7.60 15.76
C ASP A 84 -3.59 -7.61 14.68
N SER A 85 -3.91 -7.25 13.45
CA SER A 85 -2.98 -7.20 12.33
C SER A 85 -2.53 -5.76 12.18
N HIS A 86 -1.41 -5.43 12.85
CA HIS A 86 -0.80 -4.11 12.73
C HIS A 86 -0.49 -3.82 11.26
N THR A 87 -1.20 -2.85 10.67
CA THR A 87 -1.07 -2.51 9.25
C THR A 87 -0.49 -1.11 9.13
N VAL A 88 0.72 -1.05 8.59
CA VAL A 88 1.46 0.20 8.41
C VAL A 88 1.62 0.47 6.93
N MET A 89 0.89 1.47 6.43
CA MET A 89 0.76 1.76 5.02
C MET A 89 1.16 3.20 4.70
N CYS A 90 1.96 3.34 3.66
CA CYS A 90 2.14 4.60 2.97
C CYS A 90 1.53 4.46 1.56
N SER A 91 0.65 5.37 1.20
CA SER A 91 0.14 5.51 -0.15
C SER A 91 0.73 6.78 -0.74
N LEU A 92 1.53 6.62 -1.79
CA LEU A 92 2.10 7.74 -2.53
C LEU A 92 1.26 7.87 -3.80
N THR A 93 0.43 8.92 -3.85
CA THR A 93 -0.35 9.33 -5.02
C THR A 93 0.06 10.73 -5.47
#